data_AF-A0A382P6P2-F1
#
_entry.id   AF-A0A382P6P2-F1
#
_cell.length_a   1.000
_cell.length_b   1.000
_cell.length_c   1.000
_cell.angle_alpha   90.00
_cell.angle_beta   90.00
_cell.angle_gamma   90.00
#
_symmetry.space_group_name_H-M   'P 1'
#
loop_
_entity.id
_entity.type
_entity.pdbx_description
1 polymer ?
#
loop_
_entity_poly.entity_id
_entity_poly.type
_entity_poly.pdbx_seq_one_letter_code
_entity_poly.pdbx_strand_id
1 'polypeptide(L)'
;MKVVILCGGMGTRLREETEFRPKPMVKIGTKPILWHIMKHYACHGFNEFVLCLGYKGEVIKEYFYHYMLQNNDVTVKLGRDRQVTIHENNEVEDWEVTLV
;
A
#
# COMPACT_ATOMS: atom_id res chain seq x y z
N MET A 1 -18.55 5.03 2.02
CA MET A 1 -18.27 5.99 3.13
C MET A 1 -16.77 6.01 3.32
N LYS A 2 -16.16 7.21 3.39
CA LYS A 2 -14.70 7.36 3.40
C LYS A 2 -14.11 7.19 4.80
N VAL A 3 -13.01 6.44 4.88
CA VAL A 3 -12.19 6.28 6.09
C VAL A 3 -10.94 7.14 5.95
N VAL A 4 -10.71 8.04 6.88
CA VAL A 4 -9.50 8.87 6.92
C VAL A 4 -8.48 8.23 7.86
N ILE A 5 -7.28 7.96 7.36
CA ILE A 5 -6.17 7.41 8.14
C ILE A 5 -5.01 8.42 8.15
N LEU A 6 -4.59 8.82 9.35
CA LEU A 6 -3.43 9.70 9.52
C LEU A 6 -2.15 8.87 9.45
N CYS A 7 -1.50 8.87 8.29
CA CYS A 7 -0.27 8.15 8.00
C CYS A 7 1.00 8.98 8.25
N GLY A 8 0.87 10.12 8.91
CA GLY A 8 1.97 11.00 9.28
C GLY A 8 2.70 10.59 10.57
N GLY A 9 3.64 11.45 10.99
CA GLY A 9 4.43 11.28 12.20
C GLY A 9 5.84 10.74 11.96
N MET A 10 6.81 11.27 12.72
CA MET A 10 8.24 10.97 12.54
C MET A 10 8.67 9.58 13.05
N GLY A 11 7.80 8.82 13.73
CA GLY A 11 8.11 7.45 14.16
C GLY A 11 9.16 7.32 15.27
N THR A 12 9.49 8.40 15.99
CA THR A 12 10.64 8.49 16.93
C THR A 12 10.68 7.45 18.06
N ARG A 13 9.58 6.78 18.39
CA ARG A 13 9.51 5.71 19.41
C ARG A 13 9.92 4.32 18.90
N LEU A 14 10.01 4.12 17.58
CA LEU A 14 10.36 2.86 16.91
C LEU A 14 11.57 3.09 15.99
N ARG A 15 12.58 3.78 16.52
CA ARG A 15 13.61 4.44 15.72
C ARG A 15 14.46 3.46 14.90
N GLU A 16 14.77 2.28 15.46
CA GLU A 16 15.59 1.23 14.82
C GLU A 16 14.99 0.73 13.49
N GLU A 17 13.67 0.61 13.38
CA GLU A 17 12.97 0.19 12.16
C GLU A 17 12.51 1.37 11.29
N THR A 18 12.20 2.51 11.93
CA THR A 18 11.62 3.68 11.23
C THR A 18 12.65 4.61 10.60
N GLU A 19 13.93 4.45 10.93
CA GLU A 19 15.03 5.14 10.27
C GLU A 19 15.07 4.80 8.76
N PHE A 20 14.64 3.59 8.39
CA PHE A 20 14.60 3.13 7.01
C PHE A 20 13.22 3.34 6.33
N ARG A 21 12.10 3.10 7.04
CA ARG A 21 10.73 3.21 6.46
C ARG A 21 9.72 3.86 7.42
N PRO A 22 8.72 4.62 6.95
CA PRO A 22 7.71 5.19 7.85
C PRO A 22 6.94 4.07 8.56
N LYS A 23 6.52 4.29 9.83
CA LYS A 23 5.85 3.28 10.65
C LYS A 23 4.67 2.58 9.96
N PRO A 24 3.77 3.27 9.22
CA PRO A 24 2.69 2.61 8.48
C PRO A 24 3.18 1.50 7.52
N MET A 25 4.43 1.57 7.07
CA MET A 25 5.04 0.65 6.10
C MET A 25 5.92 -0.42 6.73
N VAL A 26 6.02 -0.48 8.06
CA VAL A 26 6.60 -1.64 8.76
C VAL A 26 5.74 -2.86 8.46
N LYS A 27 6.37 -4.00 8.14
CA LYS A 27 5.67 -5.22 7.73
C LYS A 27 5.22 -6.04 8.94
N ILE A 28 4.03 -6.60 8.85
CA ILE A 28 3.55 -7.72 9.68
C ILE A 28 3.30 -8.87 8.70
N GLY A 29 4.15 -9.89 8.73
CA GLY A 29 4.19 -10.92 7.69
C GLY A 29 4.59 -10.32 6.34
N THR A 30 3.81 -10.57 5.29
CA THR A 30 4.10 -10.12 3.92
C THR A 30 3.62 -8.69 3.62
N LYS A 31 2.71 -8.14 4.43
CA LYS A 31 2.01 -6.86 4.18
C LYS A 31 2.36 -5.79 5.24
N PRO A 32 2.32 -4.49 4.89
CA PRO A 32 2.57 -3.41 5.84
C PRO A 32 1.44 -3.27 6.86
N ILE A 33 1.72 -2.67 8.03
CA ILE A 33 0.73 -2.36 9.08
C ILE A 33 -0.48 -1.61 8.48
N LEU A 34 -0.23 -0.63 7.62
CA LEU A 34 -1.28 0.16 6.97
C LEU A 34 -2.26 -0.71 6.19
N TRP A 35 -1.75 -1.71 5.47
CA TRP A 35 -2.59 -2.65 4.71
C TRP A 35 -3.52 -3.44 5.64
N HIS A 36 -3.00 -3.91 6.79
CA HIS A 36 -3.81 -4.65 7.77
C HIS A 36 -4.91 -3.79 8.38
N ILE A 37 -4.61 -2.51 8.66
CA ILE A 37 -5.61 -1.55 9.15
C ILE A 37 -6.71 -1.36 8.10
N MET A 38 -6.34 -1.12 6.84
CA MET A 38 -7.31 -0.96 5.74
C MET A 38 -8.14 -2.23 5.55
N LYS A 39 -7.52 -3.41 5.57
CA LYS A 39 -8.23 -4.69 5.48
C LYS A 39 -9.27 -4.88 6.58
N HIS A 40 -8.95 -4.47 7.80
CA HIS A 40 -9.90 -4.53 8.91
C HIS A 40 -11.15 -3.67 8.63
N TYR A 41 -10.98 -2.43 8.16
CA TYR A 41 -12.10 -1.57 7.76
C TYR A 41 -12.89 -2.14 6.57
N ALA A 42 -12.19 -2.70 5.58
CA ALA A 42 -12.81 -3.32 4.41
C ALA A 42 -13.70 -4.52 4.78
N CYS A 43 -13.32 -5.32 5.78
CA CYS A 43 -14.17 -6.39 6.32
C CYS A 43 -15.53 -5.88 6.86
N HIS A 44 -15.64 -4.59 7.19
CA HIS A 44 -16.88 -3.95 7.61
C HIS A 44 -17.56 -3.13 6.49
N GLY A 45 -17.14 -3.31 5.23
CA GLY A 45 -17.74 -2.63 4.07
C GLY A 45 -17.19 -1.23 3.79
N PHE A 46 -16.08 -0.83 4.43
CA PHE A 46 -15.43 0.46 4.17
C PHE A 46 -14.22 0.29 3.26
N ASN A 47 -14.39 0.60 1.98
CA ASN A 47 -13.38 0.37 0.94
C ASN A 47 -12.79 1.67 0.35
N GLU A 48 -13.29 2.84 0.76
CA GLU A 48 -12.78 4.14 0.32
C GLU A 48 -11.87 4.74 1.40
N PHE A 49 -10.58 4.88 1.12
CA PHE A 49 -9.56 5.35 2.07
C PHE A 49 -8.96 6.68 1.64
N VAL A 50 -8.84 7.61 2.58
CA VAL A 50 -8.07 8.84 2.43
C VAL A 50 -6.90 8.78 3.40
N LEU A 51 -5.69 8.69 2.86
CA LEU A 51 -4.46 8.58 3.63
C LEU A 51 -3.80 9.96 3.68
N CYS A 52 -3.81 10.57 4.87
CA CYS A 52 -3.10 11.84 5.09
C CYS A 52 -1.63 11.52 5.38
N LEU A 53 -0.79 11.74 4.39
CA LEU A 53 0.62 11.41 4.42
C LEU A 53 1.41 12.50 5.17
N GLY A 54 2.57 12.10 5.69
CA GLY A 54 3.50 13.01 6.36
C GLY A 54 4.94 12.66 6.03
N TYR A 55 5.79 12.56 7.06
CA TYR A 55 7.19 12.17 6.90
C TYR A 55 7.33 10.87 6.07
N LYS A 56 8.15 10.92 5.02
CA LYS A 56 8.36 9.82 4.05
C LYS A 56 7.07 9.32 3.36
N GLY A 57 6.09 10.21 3.14
CA GLY A 57 4.85 9.88 2.41
C GLY A 57 5.07 9.24 1.03
N GLU A 58 6.17 9.58 0.36
CA GLU A 58 6.53 8.99 -0.94
C GLU A 58 6.65 7.47 -0.91
N VAL A 59 7.12 6.89 0.21
CA VAL A 59 7.21 5.42 0.36
C VAL A 59 5.83 4.77 0.32
N ILE A 60 4.81 5.47 0.84
CA ILE A 60 3.42 4.99 0.82
C ILE A 60 2.86 5.14 -0.60
N LYS A 61 3.13 6.25 -1.28
CA LYS A 61 2.72 6.45 -2.68
C LYS A 61 3.30 5.38 -3.59
N GLU A 62 4.60 5.13 -3.48
CA GLU A 62 5.32 4.11 -4.24
C GLU A 62 4.74 2.71 -4.02
N TYR A 63 4.39 2.37 -2.77
CA TYR A 63 3.75 1.11 -2.45
C TYR A 63 2.42 0.92 -3.19
N PHE A 64 1.55 1.93 -3.19
CA PHE A 64 0.26 1.85 -3.88
C PHE A 64 0.42 1.94 -5.41
N TYR A 65 1.38 2.72 -5.91
CA TYR A 65 1.69 2.81 -7.34
C TYR A 65 2.16 1.46 -7.90
N HIS A 66 2.97 0.72 -7.14
CA HIS A 66 3.45 -0.62 -7.51
C HIS A 66 2.61 -1.76 -6.93
N TYR A 67 1.43 -1.49 -6.36
CA TYR A 67 0.64 -2.49 -5.66
C TYR A 67 0.31 -3.69 -6.55
N MET A 68 -0.19 -3.45 -7.77
CA MET A 68 -0.56 -4.53 -8.67
C MET A 68 0.64 -5.37 -9.09
N LEU A 69 1.81 -4.76 -9.31
CA LEU A 69 3.04 -5.45 -9.68
C LEU A 69 3.61 -6.30 -8.52
N GLN A 70 3.48 -5.81 -7.28
CA GLN A 70 4.03 -6.49 -6.10
C GLN A 70 3.16 -7.64 -5.58
N ASN A 71 1.86 -7.63 -5.89
CA ASN A 71 0.87 -8.53 -5.30
C ASN A 71 0.28 -9.54 -6.29
N ASN A 72 0.68 -9.49 -7.56
CA ASN A 72 0.20 -10.40 -8.59
C ASN A 72 1.38 -10.98 -9.38
N ASP A 73 1.14 -12.09 -10.05
CA ASP A 73 2.10 -12.63 -11.01
C ASP A 73 2.11 -11.74 -12.26
N VAL A 74 3.29 -11.50 -12.82
CA VAL A 74 3.46 -10.59 -13.97
C VAL A 74 4.29 -11.23 -15.06
N THR A 75 3.83 -11.12 -16.31
CA THR A 75 4.59 -11.47 -17.51
C THR A 75 5.02 -10.20 -18.24
N VAL A 76 6.32 -10.09 -18.54
CA VAL A 76 6.90 -8.95 -19.25
C VAL A 76 7.57 -9.42 -20.54
N LYS A 77 7.11 -8.93 -21.70
CA LYS A 77 7.76 -9.12 -23.00
C LYS A 77 8.64 -7.90 -23.31
N LEU A 78 9.95 -8.11 -23.46
CA LEU A 78 10.95 -7.03 -23.61
C LEU A 78 11.45 -6.82 -25.06
N GLY A 79 10.84 -7.49 -26.05
CA GLY A 79 11.20 -7.40 -27.48
C GLY A 79 10.54 -6.23 -28.23
N ARG A 80 10.39 -6.35 -29.57
CA ARG A 80 9.70 -5.34 -30.39
C ARG A 80 8.26 -5.11 -29.92
N ASP A 81 7.56 -6.18 -29.56
CA ASP A 81 6.19 -6.12 -29.04
C ASP A 81 6.21 -6.07 -27.52
N ARG A 82 6.58 -4.91 -26.98
CA ARG A 82 6.62 -4.68 -25.54
C ARG A 82 5.23 -4.77 -24.94
N GLN A 83 5.07 -5.68 -23.99
CA GLN A 83 3.79 -5.93 -23.33
C GLN A 83 4.03 -6.30 -21.87
N VAL A 84 3.22 -5.75 -20.98
CA VAL A 84 3.13 -6.15 -19.58
C VAL A 84 1.73 -6.72 -19.36
N THR A 85 1.65 -7.90 -18.75
CA THR A 85 0.39 -8.55 -18.40
C THR A 85 0.44 -8.91 -16.92
N ILE A 86 -0.55 -8.42 -16.17
CA ILE A 86 -0.74 -8.72 -14.75
C ILE A 86 -1.78 -9.85 -14.68
N HIS A 87 -1.43 -10.94 -14.02
CA HIS A 87 -2.31 -12.08 -13.78
C HIS A 87 -2.99 -11.87 -12.44
N GLU A 88 -4.19 -11.29 -12.47
CA GLU A 88 -4.97 -11.00 -11.26
C GLU A 88 -5.29 -12.30 -10.51
N ASN A 89 -4.87 -12.36 -9.25
CA ASN A 89 -5.33 -13.39 -8.35
C ASN A 89 -6.71 -12.97 -7.78
N ASN A 90 -7.61 -13.91 -7.49
CA ASN A 90 -8.97 -13.65 -6.97
C ASN A 90 -9.03 -12.91 -5.61
N GLU A 91 -7.90 -12.45 -5.06
CA GLU A 91 -7.77 -11.80 -3.76
C GLU A 91 -7.50 -10.28 -3.86
N VAL A 92 -7.61 -9.68 -5.05
CA VAL A 92 -7.40 -8.23 -5.18
C VAL A 92 -8.50 -7.48 -4.42
N GLU A 93 -8.07 -6.65 -3.48
CA GLU A 93 -8.96 -5.81 -2.69
C GLU A 93 -9.53 -4.68 -3.56
N ASP A 94 -10.86 -4.54 -3.59
CA ASP A 94 -11.56 -3.46 -4.30
C ASP A 94 -11.52 -2.16 -3.48
N TRP A 95 -10.33 -1.61 -3.26
CA TRP A 95 -10.11 -0.40 -2.47
C TRP A 95 -9.91 0.83 -3.37
N GLU A 96 -10.61 1.92 -3.06
CA GLU A 96 -10.31 3.25 -3.57
C GLU A 96 -9.38 3.97 -2.58
N VAL A 97 -8.17 4.31 -2.99
CA VAL A 97 -7.17 4.92 -2.09
C VAL A 97 -6.75 6.29 -2.60
N THR A 98 -7.09 7.34 -1.85
CA THR A 98 -6.64 8.71 -2.07
C THR A 98 -5.44 9.00 -1.16
N LEU A 99 -4.34 9.50 -1.75
CA LEU A 99 -3.08 9.80 -1.06
C LEU A 99 -2.88 11.32 -1.02
N VAL A 100 -3.02 11.94 0.16
CA VAL A 100 -2.97 13.40 0.37
C VAL A 100 -1.73 13.80 1.14
#